data_AF-A0A357FB07-F1
#
_entry.id   AF-A0A357FB07-F1
#
_cell.length_a   1.000
_cell.length_b   1.000
_cell.length_c   1.000
_cell.angle_alpha   90.00
_cell.angle_beta   90.00
_cell.angle_gamma   90.00
#
_symmetry.space_group_name_H-M   'P 1'
#
loop_
_entity.id
_entity.type
_entity.pdbx_description
1 polymer ?
#
loop_
_entity_poly.entity_id
_entity_poly.type
_entity_poly.pdbx_seq_one_letter_code
_entity_poly.pdbx_strand_id
1 'polypeptide(L)' 'MKIVEREFGPATMKLETGRMAKQANGSVLVTYGDTVVLVAATAAKGSGTGADFFPL' A
#
# COMPACT_ATOMS: atom_id res chain seq x y z
N MET A 1 -6.92 -12.27 -3.95
CA MET A 1 -7.47 -11.05 -3.32
C MET A 1 -7.62 -11.36 -1.85
N LYS A 2 -7.13 -10.49 -0.95
CA LYS A 2 -7.20 -10.69 0.49
C LYS A 2 -7.68 -9.40 1.16
N ILE A 3 -8.52 -9.55 2.17
CA ILE A 3 -9.06 -8.47 2.99
C ILE A 3 -8.76 -8.79 4.45
N VAL A 4 -8.32 -7.78 5.21
CA VAL A 4 -8.19 -7.84 6.66
C VAL A 4 -8.86 -6.61 7.25
N GLU A 5 -9.67 -6.81 8.28
CA GLU A 5 -10.46 -5.77 8.94
C GLU A 5 -10.24 -5.79 10.45
N ARG A 6 -10.15 -4.61 11.07
CA ARG A 6 -10.00 -4.44 12.53
C ARG A 6 -10.69 -3.16 12.99
N GLU A 7 -11.29 -3.22 14.18
CA GLU A 7 -11.71 -2.01 14.89
C GLU A 7 -10.48 -1.19 15.28
N PHE A 8 -10.46 0.09 14.90
CA PHE A 8 -9.36 0.99 15.20
C PHE A 8 -9.91 2.38 15.52
N GLY A 9 -9.85 2.80 16.78
CA GLY A 9 -10.45 4.07 17.20
C GLY A 9 -11.96 4.10 16.91
N PRO A 10 -12.51 5.19 16.34
CA PRO A 10 -13.95 5.33 16.12
C PRO A 10 -14.54 4.54 14.93
N ALA A 11 -13.73 3.85 14.13
CA ALA A 11 -14.21 3.15 12.93
C ALA A 11 -13.45 1.85 12.64
N THR A 12 -14.04 1.00 11.82
CA THR A 12 -13.37 -0.19 11.28
C THR A 12 -12.37 0.23 10.20
N MET A 13 -11.12 -0.23 10.36
CA MET A 13 -10.09 -0.13 9.33
C MET A 13 -10.09 -1.39 8.47
N LYS A 14 -10.21 -1.21 7.16
CA LYS A 14 -10.17 -2.28 6.16
C LYS A 14 -8.96 -2.12 5.24
N LEU A 15 -8.19 -3.20 5.10
CA LEU A 15 -7.05 -3.29 4.18
C LEU A 15 -7.32 -4.36 3.13
N GLU A 16 -7.40 -3.96 1.87
CA GLU A 16 -7.64 -4.85 0.73
C GLU A 16 -6.44 -4.85 -0.23
N THR A 17 -5.91 -6.04 -0.57
CA THR A 17 -4.82 -6.19 -1.54
C THR A 17 -5.12 -7.24 -2.62
N GLY A 18 -4.49 -7.08 -3.77
CA GLY A 18 -4.57 -8.00 -4.91
C GLY A 18 -5.77 -7.80 -5.84
N ARG A 19 -6.60 -6.76 -5.62
CA ARG A 19 -7.68 -6.38 -6.56
C ARG A 19 -7.18 -5.49 -7.70
N MET A 20 -6.42 -4.44 -7.38
CA MET A 20 -6.01 -3.38 -8.32
C MET A 20 -4.52 -3.04 -8.21
N ALA A 21 -4.01 -2.21 -9.14
CA ALA A 21 -2.60 -1.77 -9.18
C ALA A 21 -1.57 -2.92 -9.11
N LYS A 22 -1.85 -4.04 -9.80
CA LYS A 22 -1.06 -5.30 -9.72
C LYS A 22 0.36 -5.21 -10.31
N GLN A 23 0.67 -4.12 -11.01
CA GLN A 23 2.01 -3.87 -11.55
C GLN A 23 2.96 -3.24 -10.53
N ALA A 24 2.43 -2.68 -9.43
CA ALA A 24 3.26 -2.20 -8.33
C ALA A 24 3.90 -3.38 -7.58
N ASN A 25 5.03 -3.14 -6.90
CA ASN A 25 5.62 -4.15 -6.02
C ASN A 25 4.67 -4.53 -4.87
N GLY A 26 3.90 -3.55 -4.38
CA GLY A 26 2.79 -3.77 -3.46
C GLY A 26 1.73 -2.68 -3.59
N SER A 27 0.46 -3.05 -3.37
CA SER A 27 -0.65 -2.10 -3.34
C SER A 27 -1.75 -2.52 -2.37
N VAL A 28 -2.37 -1.53 -1.73
CA VAL A 28 -3.44 -1.71 -0.75
C VAL A 28 -4.48 -0.61 -0.94
N LEU A 29 -5.75 -1.00 -1.05
CA LEU A 29 -6.87 -0.09 -0.87
C LEU A 29 -7.20 -0.04 0.63
N VAL A 30 -6.98 1.11 1.24
CA VAL A 30 -7.27 1.38 2.65
C VAL A 30 -8.62 2.08 2.74
N THR A 31 -9.50 1.56 3.59
CA THR A 31 -10.77 2.21 3.91
C THR A 31 -10.87 2.38 5.42
N TYR A 32 -11.23 3.59 5.85
CA TYR A 32 -11.43 3.92 7.26
C TYR A 32 -12.63 4.85 7.39
N GLY A 33 -13.74 4.32 7.92
CA GLY A 33 -15.05 4.97 7.81
C GLY A 33 -15.39 5.25 6.35
N ASP A 34 -15.71 6.51 6.04
CA ASP A 34 -16.04 6.97 4.68
C ASP A 34 -14.81 7.34 3.83
N THR A 35 -13.61 7.33 4.40
CA THR A 35 -12.39 7.72 3.69
C THR A 35 -11.74 6.52 3.01
N VAL A 36 -11.38 6.68 1.73
CA VAL A 36 -10.73 5.64 0.93
C VAL A 36 -9.45 6.18 0.30
N VAL A 37 -8.35 5.45 0.45
CA VAL A 37 -7.05 5.78 -0.14
C VAL A 37 -6.48 4.54 -0.84
N LEU A 38 -6.09 4.67 -2.11
CA LEU A 38 -5.30 3.67 -2.81
C LEU A 38 -3.82 3.97 -2.63
N VAL A 39 -3.09 3.07 -2.00
CA VAL A 39 -1.64 3.16 -1.81
C VAL A 39 -0.96 2.15 -2.72
N ALA A 40 0.06 2.59 -3.45
CA ALA A 40 0.93 1.73 -4.25
C ALA A 40 2.38 2.08 -3.96
N ALA A 41 3.21 1.06 -3.74
CA ALA A 41 4.64 1.19 -3.52
C ALA A 41 5.39 0.46 -4.63
N THR A 42 6.39 1.13 -5.20
CA THR A 42 7.30 0.58 -6.20
C THR A 42 8.74 0.77 -5.78
N ALA A 43 9.59 -0.18 -6.14
CA ALA A 43 11.02 -0.13 -5.90
C ALA A 43 11.74 -0.74 -7.10
N ALA A 44 12.80 -0.06 -7.54
CA ALA A 44 13.72 -0.63 -8.52
C ALA A 44 14.44 -1.85 -7.93
N LYS A 45 14.85 -2.79 -8.78
CA LYS A 45 15.74 -3.88 -8.35
C LYS A 45 17.16 -3.34 -8.20
N GLY A 46 17.79 -3.58 -7.05
CA GLY A 46 19.17 -3.14 -6.76
C GLY A 46 19.25 -1.69 -6.28
N SER A 47 20.48 -1.20 -6.07
CA SER A 47 20.76 0.08 -5.42
C SER A 47 20.79 1.30 -6.34
N GLY A 48 20.53 1.14 -7.65
CA GLY A 48 20.76 2.20 -8.64
C GLY A 48 22.27 2.47 -8.84
N THR A 49 22.67 2.84 -10.05
CA THR A 49 24.07 3.19 -10.33
C THR A 49 24.38 4.57 -9.78
N GLY A 50 25.39 4.69 -8.92
CA GLY A 50 25.87 5.97 -8.38
C GLY A 50 25.01 6.56 -7.25
N ALA A 51 24.30 5.72 -6.49
CA ALA A 51 23.52 6.18 -5.34
C ALA A 51 24.43 6.39 -4.11
N ASP A 52 24.53 7.65 -3.67
CA ASP A 52 25.28 8.04 -2.46
C ASP A 52 24.37 8.13 -1.21
N PHE A 53 23.06 7.98 -1.40
CA PHE A 53 22.03 7.99 -0.36
C PHE A 53 20.81 7.18 -0.81
N PHE A 54 19.86 6.92 0.10
CA PHE A 54 18.62 6.20 -0.20
C PHE A 54 17.52 7.16 -0.70
N PRO A 55 17.06 7.07 -1.98
CA PRO A 55 16.03 7.93 -2.52
C PRO A 55 14.62 7.36 -2.26
N LEU A 56 14.00 7.79 -1.15
CA LEU A 56 12.62 7.45 -0.79
C LEU A 56 11.62 8.51 -1.28
#